data_AF-A0A1V0QD82-F1
#
_entry.id   AF-A0A1V0QD82-F1
#
_cell.length_a   1.000
_cell.length_b   1.000
_cell.length_c   1.000
_cell.angle_alpha   90.00
_cell.angle_beta   90.00
_cell.angle_gamma   90.00
#
_symmetry.space_group_name_H-M   'P 1'
#
loop_
_entity.id
_entity.type
_entity.pdbx_description
1 polymer ?
#
loop_
_entity_poly.entity_id
_entity_poly.type
_entity_poly.pdbx_seq_one_letter_code
_entity_poly.pdbx_strand_id
1 'polypeptide(L)'
;MSVFFNYTKVFSYLNRFWKEVFVFGMTREFTIDNNPAERTIRKLTTQRNNSLHYGSDAGAEMAATYHSVIGTVKLHGSSIWNFIGTFFKNIFNGCRDYVNMVSDKITWAASQC
;
A
#
# COMPACT_ATOMS: atom_id res chain seq x y z
N MET A 1 13.89 -27.06 -17.39
CA MET A 1 13.72 -27.05 -15.91
C MET A 1 12.34 -27.64 -15.61
N SER A 2 12.24 -28.94 -15.37
CA SER A 2 10.95 -29.61 -15.14
C SER A 2 10.59 -29.51 -13.67
N VAL A 3 9.51 -28.78 -13.34
CA VAL A 3 8.98 -28.70 -11.97
C VAL A 3 8.28 -30.02 -11.67
N PHE A 4 8.92 -30.91 -10.92
CA PHE A 4 8.27 -32.12 -10.42
C PHE A 4 7.24 -31.75 -9.34
N PHE A 5 5.97 -32.03 -9.60
CA PHE A 5 4.88 -31.77 -8.67
C PHE A 5 4.91 -32.81 -7.54
N ASN A 6 5.21 -32.37 -6.31
CA ASN A 6 5.28 -33.26 -5.15
C ASN A 6 3.89 -33.38 -4.49
N TYR A 7 3.10 -34.37 -4.94
CA TYR A 7 1.75 -34.62 -4.44
C TYR A 7 1.69 -34.84 -2.93
N THR A 8 2.70 -35.47 -2.34
CA THR A 8 2.75 -35.76 -0.89
C THR A 8 2.73 -34.48 -0.05
N LYS A 9 3.42 -33.43 -0.50
CA LYS A 9 3.40 -32.11 0.16
C LYS A 9 2.05 -31.40 0.01
N VAL A 10 1.38 -31.58 -1.12
CA VAL A 10 0.07 -30.97 -1.37
C VAL A 10 -0.99 -31.59 -0.46
N PHE A 11 -1.02 -32.93 -0.37
CA PHE A 11 -1.97 -33.63 0.49
C PHE A 11 -1.73 -33.35 1.98
N SER A 12 -0.47 -33.28 2.43
CA SER A 12 -0.19 -32.96 3.84
C SER A 12 -0.61 -31.53 4.20
N TYR A 13 -0.44 -30.58 3.27
CA TYR A 13 -0.92 -29.21 3.45
C TYR A 13 -2.45 -29.14 3.51
N LEU A 14 -3.14 -29.76 2.54
CA LEU A 14 -4.61 -29.80 2.52
C LEU A 14 -5.19 -30.45 3.77
N ASN A 15 -4.59 -31.55 4.23
CA ASN A 15 -5.02 -32.23 5.45
C ASN A 15 -4.84 -31.34 6.69
N ARG A 16 -3.72 -30.59 6.75
CA ARG A 16 -3.45 -29.67 7.86
C ARG A 16 -4.46 -28.51 7.93
N PHE A 17 -4.86 -27.96 6.79
CA PHE A 17 -5.73 -26.77 6.68
C PHE A 17 -7.15 -27.11 6.20
N TRP A 18 -7.59 -28.34 6.39
CA TRP A 18 -8.85 -28.82 5.83
C TRP A 18 -10.05 -27.96 6.25
N LYS A 19 -10.09 -27.53 7.51
CA LYS A 19 -11.19 -26.71 8.02
C LYS A 19 -11.20 -25.33 7.38
N GLU A 20 -10.03 -24.70 7.29
CA GLU A 20 -9.81 -23.36 6.75
C GLU A 20 -10.12 -23.29 5.24
N VAL A 21 -9.69 -24.30 4.49
CA VAL A 21 -9.91 -24.40 3.04
C VAL A 21 -11.40 -24.48 2.71
N PHE A 22 -12.22 -25.09 3.57
CA PHE A 22 -13.66 -25.27 3.34
C PHE A 22 -14.56 -24.31 4.14
N VAL A 23 -14.02 -23.25 4.75
CA VAL A 23 -14.82 -22.22 5.46
C VAL A 23 -15.87 -21.57 4.54
N PHE A 24 -15.57 -21.43 3.24
CA PHE A 24 -16.51 -20.90 2.25
C PHE A 24 -17.79 -21.75 2.09
N GLY A 25 -17.72 -23.04 2.41
CA GLY A 25 -18.89 -23.93 2.38
C GLY A 25 -19.75 -23.83 3.64
N MET A 26 -19.17 -23.31 4.73
CA MET A 26 -19.84 -23.19 6.04
C MET A 26 -20.42 -21.79 6.29
N THR A 27 -19.94 -20.78 5.58
CA THR A 27 -20.31 -19.37 5.77
C THR A 27 -20.54 -18.68 4.43
N ARG A 28 -21.51 -17.77 4.36
CA ARG A 28 -21.82 -17.01 3.12
C ARG A 28 -20.90 -15.79 2.89
N GLU A 29 -20.01 -15.51 3.84
CA GLU A 29 -19.12 -14.34 3.81
C GLU A 29 -17.92 -14.53 2.87
N PHE A 30 -17.47 -15.76 2.68
CA PHE A 30 -16.30 -16.08 1.87
C PHE A 30 -16.71 -16.70 0.54
N THR A 31 -16.14 -16.19 -0.54
CA THR A 31 -16.33 -16.77 -1.88
C THR A 31 -15.29 -17.86 -2.14
N ILE A 32 -15.63 -18.82 -3.00
CA ILE A 32 -14.70 -19.87 -3.43
C ILE A 32 -13.60 -19.32 -4.33
N ASP A 33 -13.83 -18.17 -4.97
CA ASP A 33 -12.88 -17.56 -5.89
C ASP A 33 -11.82 -16.73 -5.15
N ASN A 34 -10.56 -16.96 -5.50
CA ASN A 34 -9.43 -16.21 -4.93
C ASN A 34 -9.23 -14.82 -5.58
N ASN A 35 -10.04 -14.44 -6.57
CA ASN A 35 -9.83 -13.21 -7.35
C ASN A 35 -9.74 -11.94 -6.50
N PRO A 36 -10.59 -11.71 -5.47
CA PRO A 36 -10.50 -10.51 -4.64
C PRO A 36 -9.18 -10.44 -3.86
N ALA A 37 -8.74 -11.57 -3.31
CA ALA A 37 -7.49 -11.68 -2.58
C ALA A 37 -6.29 -11.50 -3.54
N GLU A 38 -6.30 -12.16 -4.69
CA GLU A 38 -5.27 -12.00 -5.72
C GLU A 38 -5.18 -10.56 -6.22
N ARG A 39 -6.31 -9.90 -6.51
CA ARG A 39 -6.33 -8.49 -6.91
C ARG A 39 -5.74 -7.58 -5.85
N THR A 40 -5.96 -7.91 -4.58
CA THR A 40 -5.40 -7.15 -3.45
C THR A 40 -3.89 -7.37 -3.32
N ILE A 41 -3.45 -8.63 -3.31
CA ILE A 41 -2.03 -9.01 -3.20
C ILE A 41 -1.23 -8.52 -4.43
N ARG A 42 -1.84 -8.51 -5.62
CA ARG A 42 -1.18 -8.07 -6.85
C ARG A 42 -0.67 -6.62 -6.78
N LYS A 43 -1.38 -5.74 -6.07
CA LYS A 43 -0.91 -4.37 -5.85
C LYS A 43 0.39 -4.35 -5.05
N LEU A 44 0.49 -5.20 -4.03
CA LEU A 44 1.69 -5.35 -3.20
C LEU A 44 2.85 -5.95 -4.00
N THR A 45 2.59 -6.98 -4.83
CA THR A 45 3.65 -7.59 -5.64
C THR A 45 4.16 -6.66 -6.73
N THR A 46 3.29 -5.86 -7.35
CA THR A 46 3.70 -4.79 -8.28
C THR A 46 4.57 -3.75 -7.58
N GLN A 47 4.20 -3.30 -6.37
CA GLN A 47 5.01 -2.36 -5.60
C GLN A 47 6.39 -2.95 -5.27
N ARG A 48 6.44 -4.21 -4.82
CA ARG A 48 7.70 -4.92 -4.51
C ARG A 48 8.60 -5.07 -5.74
N ASN A 49 8.02 -5.33 -6.92
CA ASN A 49 8.80 -5.44 -8.14
C ASN A 49 9.36 -4.09 -8.61
N ASN A 50 8.68 -2.98 -8.29
CA ASN A 50 9.14 -1.62 -8.56
C ASN A 50 10.12 -1.09 -7.50
N SER A 51 10.49 -1.91 -6.52
CA SER A 51 11.35 -1.53 -5.38
C SER A 51 12.84 -1.76 -5.64
N LEU A 52 13.22 -2.13 -6.88
CA LEU A 52 14.58 -2.53 -7.26
C LEU A 52 15.64 -1.48 -6.93
N HIS A 53 15.25 -0.22 -6.76
CA HIS A 53 16.15 0.92 -6.48
C HIS A 53 16.20 1.34 -5.01
N TYR A 54 15.51 0.64 -4.11
CA TYR A 54 15.61 0.86 -2.65
C TYR A 54 16.65 -0.06 -1.99
N GLY A 55 17.74 -0.39 -2.71
CA GLY A 55 18.72 -1.39 -2.27
C GLY A 55 19.63 -0.95 -1.12
N SER A 56 19.53 0.29 -0.64
CA SER A 56 20.26 0.81 0.52
C SER A 56 19.29 1.23 1.62
N ASP A 57 19.77 1.28 2.87
CA ASP A 57 18.97 1.73 4.02
C ASP A 57 18.39 3.13 3.79
N ALA A 58 19.19 4.06 3.26
CA ALA A 58 18.74 5.41 2.90
C ALA A 58 17.66 5.39 1.80
N GLY A 59 17.80 4.50 0.80
CA GLY A 59 16.79 4.31 -0.24
C GLY A 59 15.48 3.75 0.31
N ALA A 60 15.56 2.80 1.24
CA ALA A 60 14.40 2.22 1.92
C ALA A 60 13.68 3.24 2.81
N GLU A 61 14.42 4.06 3.56
CA GLU A 61 13.87 5.15 4.37
C GLU A 61 13.15 6.21 3.51
N MET A 62 13.75 6.58 2.38
CA MET A 62 13.14 7.51 1.43
C MET A 62 11.85 6.92 0.83
N ALA A 63 11.86 5.64 0.46
CA ALA A 63 10.67 4.95 -0.04
C ALA A 63 9.54 4.93 0.99
N ALA A 64 9.85 4.58 2.24
CA ALA A 64 8.91 4.56 3.33
C ALA A 64 8.30 5.95 3.57
N THR A 65 9.11 7.00 3.51
CA THR A 65 8.67 8.39 3.63
C THR A 65 7.68 8.76 2.51
N TYR A 66 8.03 8.53 1.25
CA TYR A 66 7.14 8.82 0.12
C TYR A 66 5.84 8.02 0.18
N HIS A 67 5.92 6.73 0.48
CA HIS A 67 4.73 5.88 0.60
C HIS A 67 3.83 6.31 1.75
N SER A 68 4.41 6.77 2.87
CA SER A 68 3.65 7.31 4.00
C SER A 68 2.89 8.58 3.61
N VAL A 69 3.56 9.54 2.96
CA VAL A 69 2.92 10.78 2.49
C VAL A 69 1.79 10.48 1.49
N ILE A 70 2.04 9.63 0.49
CA ILE A 70 1.04 9.24 -0.50
C ILE A 70 -0.14 8.53 0.17
N GLY A 71 0.13 7.64 1.12
CA GLY A 71 -0.88 6.92 1.89
C GLY A 71 -1.78 7.87 2.68
N THR A 72 -1.19 8.79 3.43
CA THR A 72 -1.91 9.79 4.22
C THR A 72 -2.76 10.70 3.34
N VAL A 73 -2.22 11.20 2.22
CA VAL A 73 -2.99 12.06 1.31
C VAL A 73 -4.18 11.33 0.70
N LYS A 74 -4.00 10.06 0.31
CA LYS A 74 -5.09 9.22 -0.19
C LYS A 74 -6.12 8.91 0.90
N LEU A 75 -5.69 8.71 2.14
CA LEU A 75 -6.59 8.46 3.27
C LEU A 75 -7.55 9.63 3.51
N HIS A 76 -7.06 10.86 3.31
CA HIS A 76 -7.89 12.07 3.37
C HIS A 76 -8.71 12.34 2.09
N GLY A 77 -8.67 11.44 1.09
CA GLY A 77 -9.41 11.60 -0.16
C GLY A 77 -8.87 12.72 -1.08
N SER A 78 -7.65 13.19 -0.82
CA SER A 78 -7.04 14.31 -1.54
C SER A 78 -6.19 13.86 -2.73
N SER A 79 -6.06 14.74 -3.73
CA SER A 79 -5.15 14.52 -4.86
C SER A 79 -3.70 14.74 -4.42
N ILE A 80 -2.84 13.73 -4.63
CA ILE A 80 -1.41 13.82 -4.33
C ILE A 80 -0.71 14.94 -5.09
N TRP A 81 -1.10 15.17 -6.35
CA TRP A 81 -0.54 16.23 -7.18
C TRP A 81 -0.90 17.61 -6.64
N ASN A 82 -2.15 17.79 -6.22
CA ASN A 82 -2.59 19.06 -5.62
C ASN A 82 -1.87 19.29 -4.30
N PHE A 83 -1.77 18.26 -3.44
CA PHE A 83 -1.06 18.35 -2.17
C PHE A 83 0.41 18.77 -2.37
N ILE A 84 1.15 18.07 -3.23
CA ILE A 84 2.56 18.37 -3.49
C ILE A 84 2.72 19.78 -4.08
N GLY A 85 1.86 20.16 -5.03
CA GLY A 85 1.89 21.49 -5.63
C GLY A 85 1.67 22.61 -4.60
N THR A 86 0.65 22.48 -3.76
CA THR A 86 0.38 23.44 -2.68
C THR A 86 1.49 23.44 -1.63
N PHE A 87 1.99 22.28 -1.24
CA PHE A 87 3.08 22.14 -0.28
C PHE A 87 4.32 22.92 -0.73
N PHE A 88 4.82 22.65 -1.93
CA PHE A 88 6.00 23.35 -2.43
C PHE A 88 5.74 24.83 -2.66
N LYS A 89 4.57 25.22 -3.16
CA LYS A 89 4.19 26.63 -3.31
C LYS A 89 4.29 27.38 -1.98
N ASN A 90 3.75 26.81 -0.90
CA ASN A 90 3.82 27.39 0.43
C ASN A 90 5.28 27.48 0.94
N ILE A 91 6.10 26.44 0.72
CA ILE A 91 7.52 26.45 1.10
C ILE A 91 8.29 27.56 0.38
N PHE A 92 8.07 27.73 -0.93
CA PHE A 92 8.72 28.76 -1.73
C PHE A 92 8.24 30.16 -1.39
N ASN A 93 6.99 30.30 -0.93
CA ASN A 93 6.46 31.55 -0.40
C ASN A 93 6.97 31.86 1.03
N GLY A 94 7.82 31.02 1.61
CA GLY A 94 8.41 31.24 2.93
C GLY A 94 7.55 30.75 4.09
N CYS A 95 6.42 30.08 3.84
CA CYS A 95 5.63 29.47 4.90
C CYS A 95 6.42 28.34 5.58
N ARG A 96 6.38 28.31 6.92
CA ARG A 96 7.07 27.31 7.76
C ARG A 96 6.13 26.67 8.80
N ASP A 97 4.82 26.85 8.62
CA ASP A 97 3.80 26.26 9.50
C ASP A 97 3.55 24.79 9.15
N TYR A 98 4.53 23.95 9.46
CA TYR A 98 4.48 22.52 9.15
C TYR A 98 3.32 21.79 9.84
N VAL A 99 2.81 22.33 10.95
CA VAL A 99 1.68 21.76 11.70
C VAL A 99 0.40 21.81 10.86
N ASN A 100 0.23 22.86 10.06
CA ASN A 100 -0.92 23.02 9.19
C ASN A 100 -0.64 22.63 7.72
N MET A 101 0.63 22.41 7.32
CA MET A 101 1.02 21.89 6.00
C MET A 101 0.86 20.36 5.87
N VAL A 102 -0.27 19.85 6.36
CA VAL A 102 -0.67 18.44 6.33
C VAL A 102 -1.90 18.24 5.44
N SER A 103 -2.13 17.02 4.94
CA SER A 103 -3.09 16.78 3.85
C SER A 103 -4.53 17.23 4.10
N ASP A 104 -4.95 17.30 5.35
CA ASP A 104 -6.27 17.73 5.81
C ASP A 104 -6.40 19.26 5.92
N LYS A 105 -5.29 19.98 6.15
CA LYS A 105 -5.27 21.41 6.48
C LYS A 105 -4.48 22.30 5.52
N ILE A 106 -3.79 21.72 4.53
CA ILE A 106 -2.81 22.43 3.70
C ILE A 106 -3.39 23.63 2.94
N THR A 107 -4.68 23.59 2.60
CA THR A 107 -5.39 24.69 1.95
C THR A 107 -5.57 25.89 2.88
N TRP A 108 -5.76 25.65 4.18
CA TRP A 108 -5.88 26.68 5.20
C TRP A 108 -4.52 27.27 5.57
N ALA A 109 -3.48 26.43 5.63
CA ALA A 109 -2.11 26.89 5.87
C ALA A 109 -1.63 27.90 4.82
N ALA A 110 -2.05 27.72 3.55
CA ALA A 110 -1.75 28.64 2.45
C ALA A 110 -2.43 30.02 2.55
N SER A 111 -3.34 30.23 3.51
CA SER A 111 -4.02 31.51 3.76
C SER A 111 -3.46 32.26 4.97
N GLN A 112 -2.64 31.59 5.77
CA GLN A 112 -2.00 32.12 6.99
C GLN A 112 -0.54 32.53 6.74
N CYS A 113 -0.09 32.29 5.52
CA CYS A 113 1.16 32.65 4.87
C CYS A 113 0.77 33.18 3.47
#